data_AF-A0A1D1ZP39-F1
#
_entry.id   AF-A0A1D1ZP39-F1
#
_cell.length_a   1.000
_cell.length_b   1.000
_cell.length_c   1.000
_cell.angle_alpha   90.00
_cell.angle_beta   90.00
_cell.angle_gamma   90.00
#
_symmetry.space_group_name_H-M   'P 1'
#
loop_
_entity.id
_entity.type
_entity.pdbx_description
1 polymer ?
#
loop_
_entity_poly.entity_id
_entity_poly.type
_entity_poly.pdbx_seq_one_letter_code
_entity_poly.pdbx_strand_id
1 'polypeptide(L)'
;MYLSDVEEGGETVFPNAAVPASQSREAGYSECAMAGLAYRPRKGDAVVFWSLRTDGTLDAGALHGSCPVTKGTKWAATKWYHVAHYAMDGEIPKSVKHVVFKAPRPPAP
;
A
#
# COMPACT_ATOMS: atom_id res chain seq x y z
N MET A 1 -0.73 -7.90 3.62
CA MET A 1 -1.15 -9.29 3.30
C MET A 1 -2.51 -9.53 3.90
N TYR A 2 -3.46 -10.09 3.15
CA TYR A 2 -4.78 -10.46 3.66
C TYR A 2 -4.78 -11.95 4.04
N LEU A 3 -5.16 -12.24 5.28
CA LEU A 3 -5.08 -13.59 5.86
C LEU A 3 -6.44 -14.31 5.86
N SER A 4 -7.50 -13.58 5.52
CA SER A 4 -8.86 -14.11 5.35
C SER A 4 -9.53 -13.45 4.15
N ASP A 5 -10.51 -14.16 3.59
CA ASP A 5 -11.52 -13.56 2.74
C ASP A 5 -12.48 -12.74 3.61
N VAL A 6 -13.07 -11.70 3.04
CA VAL A 6 -14.09 -10.88 3.71
C VAL A 6 -15.33 -10.89 2.83
N GLU A 7 -16.49 -11.14 3.46
CA GLU A 7 -17.76 -11.23 2.74
C GLU A 7 -18.20 -9.87 2.21
N GLU A 8 -18.22 -8.83 3.05
CA GLU A 8 -18.60 -7.47 2.66
C GLU A 8 -17.78 -6.40 3.38
N GLY A 9 -17.41 -5.35 2.64
CA GLY A 9 -16.57 -4.26 3.12
C GLY A 9 -15.11 -4.67 3.32
N GLY A 10 -14.43 -4.00 4.26
CA GLY A 10 -13.05 -4.34 4.62
C GLY A 10 -12.01 -3.99 3.55
N GLU A 11 -12.35 -3.22 2.52
CA GLU A 11 -11.41 -2.83 1.48
C GLU A 11 -10.22 -2.04 2.05
N THR A 12 -9.08 -2.12 1.38
CA THR A 12 -7.98 -1.16 1.61
C THR A 12 -8.16 -0.03 0.61
N VAL A 13 -8.47 1.17 1.08
CA VAL A 13 -8.77 2.34 0.23
C VAL A 13 -7.62 3.35 0.27
N PHE A 14 -7.32 3.94 -0.88
CA PHE A 14 -6.34 5.00 -1.11
C PHE A 14 -7.10 6.26 -1.56
N PRO A 15 -7.56 7.11 -0.63
CA PRO A 15 -8.46 8.23 -0.94
C PRO A 15 -7.86 9.29 -1.86
N ASN A 16 -6.53 9.37 -1.95
CA ASN A 16 -5.84 10.32 -2.83
C ASN A 16 -5.57 9.75 -4.23
N ALA A 17 -5.98 8.52 -4.51
CA ALA A 17 -5.84 7.86 -5.80
C ALA A 17 -7.19 7.77 -6.53
N ALA A 18 -7.18 7.98 -7.84
CA ALA A 18 -8.38 7.97 -8.66
C ALA A 18 -9.07 6.59 -8.64
N VAL A 19 -10.40 6.61 -8.56
CA VAL A 19 -11.23 5.41 -8.63
C VAL A 19 -11.21 4.84 -10.06
N PRO A 20 -10.80 3.57 -10.26
CA PRO A 20 -10.87 2.94 -11.59
C PRO A 20 -12.30 2.72 -12.04
N ALA A 21 -12.55 2.74 -13.36
CA ALA A 21 -13.90 2.50 -13.91
C ALA A 21 -14.46 1.10 -13.57
N SER A 22 -13.60 0.13 -13.28
CA SER A 22 -13.99 -1.23 -12.85
C SER A 22 -14.41 -1.31 -11.38
N GLN A 23 -14.17 -0.26 -10.59
CA GLN A 23 -14.51 -0.19 -9.19
C GLN A 23 -15.88 0.47 -9.04
N SER A 24 -16.93 -0.33 -8.93
CA SER A 24 -18.31 0.14 -8.81
C SER A 24 -19.07 -0.57 -7.69
N ARG A 25 -20.24 -0.02 -7.34
CA ARG A 25 -21.15 -0.66 -6.35
C ARG A 25 -21.67 -1.99 -6.87
N GLU A 26 -21.96 -2.10 -8.16
CA GLU A 26 -22.42 -3.32 -8.83
C GLU A 26 -21.33 -4.40 -8.83
N ALA A 27 -20.05 -3.99 -8.89
CA ALA A 27 -18.92 -4.89 -8.70
C ALA A 27 -18.73 -5.32 -7.23
N GLY A 28 -19.52 -4.79 -6.30
CA GLY A 28 -19.53 -5.15 -4.87
C GLY A 28 -18.60 -4.32 -3.98
N TYR A 29 -18.24 -3.09 -4.37
CA TYR A 29 -17.47 -2.19 -3.52
C TYR A 29 -18.35 -1.41 -2.54
N SER A 30 -17.86 -1.23 -1.31
CA SER A 30 -18.51 -0.45 -0.27
C SER A 30 -18.49 1.06 -0.56
N GLU A 31 -19.23 1.85 0.22
CA GLU A 31 -19.27 3.31 0.08
C GLU A 31 -17.92 3.95 0.36
N CYS A 32 -17.30 3.50 1.45
CA CYS A 32 -15.97 3.90 1.83
C CYS A 32 -14.96 3.60 0.71
N ALA A 33 -15.09 2.45 0.05
CA ALA A 33 -14.19 2.09 -1.03
C ALA A 33 -14.32 3.05 -2.22
N MET A 34 -15.49 3.66 -2.45
CA MET A 34 -15.66 4.64 -3.54
C MET A 34 -14.98 6.00 -3.29
N ALA A 35 -14.38 6.22 -2.13
CA ALA A 35 -13.62 7.44 -1.84
C ALA A 35 -12.24 7.51 -2.54
N GLY A 36 -11.78 6.41 -3.14
CA GLY A 36 -10.51 6.37 -3.90
C GLY A 36 -10.22 4.98 -4.44
N LEU A 37 -9.03 4.75 -5.01
CA LEU A 37 -8.63 3.39 -5.42
C LEU A 37 -8.74 2.44 -4.23
N ALA A 38 -9.41 1.31 -4.41
CA ALA A 38 -9.62 0.34 -3.34
C ALA A 38 -9.33 -1.09 -3.78
N TYR A 39 -8.90 -1.91 -2.83
CA TYR A 39 -8.67 -3.32 -3.04
C TYR A 39 -9.51 -4.14 -2.05
N ARG A 40 -10.27 -5.11 -2.58
CA ARG A 40 -11.07 -6.03 -1.76
C ARG A 40 -10.18 -7.13 -1.19
N PRO A 41 -10.14 -7.31 0.14
CA PRO A 41 -9.31 -8.33 0.77
C PRO A 41 -9.73 -9.73 0.31
N ARG A 42 -8.76 -10.50 -0.18
CA ARG A 42 -8.88 -11.90 -0.55
C ARG A 42 -7.73 -12.67 0.08
N LYS A 43 -8.01 -13.82 0.66
CA LYS A 43 -7.00 -14.59 1.40
C LYS A 43 -5.82 -14.93 0.49
N GLY A 44 -4.62 -14.61 0.98
CA GLY A 44 -3.36 -14.86 0.27
C GLY A 44 -2.86 -13.67 -0.55
N ASP A 45 -3.73 -12.72 -0.90
CA ASP A 45 -3.33 -11.55 -1.68
C ASP A 45 -2.56 -10.53 -0.82
N ALA A 46 -1.74 -9.73 -1.50
CA ALA A 46 -0.97 -8.65 -0.88
C ALA A 46 -1.01 -7.39 -1.75
N VAL A 47 -1.33 -6.27 -1.11
CA VAL A 47 -1.14 -4.93 -1.68
C VAL A 47 0.22 -4.40 -1.23
N VAL A 48 1.03 -3.97 -2.19
CA VAL A 48 2.33 -3.34 -1.98
C VAL A 48 2.27 -1.94 -2.56
N PHE A 49 2.70 -0.95 -1.78
CA PHE A 49 2.75 0.45 -2.19
C PHE A 49 3.94 1.13 -1.50
N TRP A 50 4.39 2.24 -2.06
CA TRP A 50 5.53 2.99 -1.56
C TRP A 50 5.03 4.26 -0.86
N SER A 51 5.44 4.46 0.39
CA SER A 51 5.14 5.69 1.13
C SER A 51 6.05 6.86 0.74
N LEU A 52 7.13 6.58 -0.01
CA LEU A 52 8.12 7.54 -0.44
C LEU A 52 8.24 7.55 -1.96
N ARG A 53 8.49 8.72 -2.54
CA ARG A 53 8.93 8.88 -3.92
C ARG A 53 10.40 8.50 -4.07
N THR A 54 10.86 8.43 -5.32
CA THR A 54 12.26 8.09 -5.65
C THR A 54 13.28 9.09 -5.12
N ASP A 55 12.86 10.33 -4.82
CA ASP A 55 13.66 11.37 -4.18
C ASP A 55 13.63 11.33 -2.64
N GLY A 56 12.88 10.39 -2.04
CA GLY A 56 12.75 10.23 -0.60
C GLY A 56 11.67 11.12 0.04
N THR A 57 10.93 11.92 -0.72
CA THR A 57 9.79 12.70 -0.20
C THR A 57 8.57 11.81 0.06
N LEU A 58 7.73 12.17 1.02
CA LEU A 58 6.47 11.45 1.27
C LEU A 58 5.55 11.52 0.05
N ASP A 59 5.00 10.37 -0.35
CA ASP A 59 3.98 10.31 -1.38
C ASP A 59 2.57 10.44 -0.76
N ALA A 60 1.90 11.58 -1.02
CA ALA A 60 0.53 11.79 -0.57
C ALA A 60 -0.45 10.76 -1.16
N GLY A 61 -0.15 10.16 -2.32
CA GLY A 61 -0.95 9.10 -2.92
C GLY A 61 -0.94 7.79 -2.10
N ALA A 62 0.03 7.62 -1.20
CA ALA A 62 0.15 6.44 -0.35
C ALA A 62 -0.70 6.50 0.93
N LEU A 63 -1.42 7.60 1.16
CA LEU A 63 -2.43 7.66 2.22
C LEU A 63 -3.43 6.53 1.97
N HIS A 64 -3.61 5.67 2.97
CA HIS A 64 -4.47 4.51 2.87
C HIS A 64 -5.18 4.25 4.19
N GLY A 65 -6.31 3.54 4.11
CA GLY A 65 -7.08 3.14 5.27
C GLY A 65 -7.76 1.79 5.04
N SER A 66 -8.36 1.25 6.11
CA SER A 66 -9.25 0.10 6.03
C SER A 66 -10.69 0.58 6.10
N CYS A 67 -11.48 0.27 5.09
CA CYS A 67 -12.92 0.46 5.17
C CYS A 67 -13.54 -0.45 6.24
N PRO A 68 -14.70 -0.06 6.81
CA PRO A 68 -15.43 -0.89 7.75
C PRO A 68 -15.75 -2.26 7.14
N VAL A 69 -15.62 -3.32 7.95
CA VAL A 69 -16.15 -4.65 7.61
C VAL A 69 -17.62 -4.65 8.00
N THR A 70 -18.50 -4.83 7.03
CA THR A 70 -19.96 -4.89 7.28
C THR A 70 -20.44 -6.32 7.46
N LYS A 71 -19.71 -7.31 6.92
CA LYS A 71 -20.01 -8.73 7.10
C LYS A 71 -18.74 -9.59 7.09
N GLY A 72 -18.66 -10.53 8.03
CA GLY A 72 -17.51 -11.44 8.20
C GLY A 72 -16.42 -10.85 9.10
N THR A 73 -15.16 -11.25 8.89
CA THR A 73 -14.01 -10.77 9.68
C THR A 73 -12.77 -10.64 8.81
N LYS A 74 -12.08 -9.49 8.93
CA LYS A 74 -10.84 -9.21 8.20
C LYS A 74 -9.63 -9.49 9.09
N TRP A 75 -8.80 -10.43 8.66
CA TRP A 75 -7.45 -10.64 9.19
C TRP A 75 -6.42 -10.12 8.19
N ALA A 76 -5.46 -9.32 8.66
CA ALA A 76 -4.39 -8.78 7.83
C ALA A 76 -3.07 -8.76 8.60
N ALA A 77 -1.98 -8.90 7.86
CA ALA A 77 -0.62 -8.69 8.35
C ALA A 77 0.05 -7.58 7.52
N THR A 78 0.55 -6.57 8.23
CA THR A 78 1.27 -5.44 7.64
C THR A 78 2.76 -5.61 7.88
N LYS A 79 3.55 -5.48 6.82
CA LYS A 79 5.01 -5.49 6.89
C LYS A 79 5.53 -4.15 6.39
N TRP A 80 6.26 -3.44 7.23
CA TRP A 80 6.95 -2.21 6.86
C TRP A 80 8.39 -2.51 6.45
N TYR A 81 8.84 -1.81 5.41
CA TYR A 81 10.21 -1.83 4.93
C TYR A 81 10.77 -0.41 5.04
N HIS A 82 11.92 -0.29 5.70
CA HIS A 82 12.61 0.99 5.87
C HIS A 82 13.74 1.09 4.85
N VAL A 83 14.04 2.31 4.40
CA VAL A 83 15.14 2.60 3.45
C VAL A 83 16.53 2.32 4.05
N ALA A 84 16.61 2.19 5.37
CA ALA A 84 17.83 1.91 6.12
C ALA A 84 17.48 1.03 7.32
N HIS A 85 18.52 0.68 8.10
CA HIS A 85 18.38 -0.10 9.33
C HIS A 85 17.31 0.53 10.24
N TYR A 86 16.29 -0.25 10.57
CA TYR A 86 15.30 0.13 11.57
C TYR A 86 15.84 -0.25 12.94
N ALA A 87 16.47 0.71 13.61
CA ALA A 87 17.04 0.52 14.93
C ALA A 87 15.93 0.28 15.96
N MET A 88 16.03 -0.82 16.68
CA MET A 88 15.14 -1.17 17.81
C MET A 88 15.96 -1.19 19.10
N ASP A 89 15.31 -0.93 20.24
CA ASP A 89 15.79 -1.13 21.61
C ASP A 89 17.33 -1.08 21.84
N GLY A 90 17.84 0.14 22.06
CA GLY A 90 19.25 0.36 22.45
C GLY A 90 20.25 0.33 21.29
N GLU A 91 19.81 0.02 20.07
CA GLU A 91 20.64 0.14 18.88
C GLU A 91 20.85 1.59 18.46
N ILE A 92 22.08 1.94 18.08
CA ILE A 92 22.40 3.26 17.51
C ILE A 92 22.11 3.21 16.00
N PRO A 93 21.24 4.09 15.47
CA PRO A 93 20.99 4.18 14.04
C PRO A 93 22.29 4.43 13.27
N LYS A 94 22.65 3.53 12.34
CA LYS A 94 23.79 3.74 11.45
C LYS A 94 23.33 4.45 10.18
N SER A 95 23.97 5.56 9.85
CA SER A 95 23.75 6.25 8.59
C SER A 95 24.17 5.34 7.42
N VAL A 96 23.24 5.03 6.53
CA VAL A 96 23.53 4.32 5.28
C VAL A 96 23.74 5.38 4.19
N LYS A 97 24.86 5.31 3.47
CA LYS A 97 25.10 6.20 2.32
C LYS A 97 24.15 5.77 1.20
N HIS A 98 23.16 6.60 0.88
CA HIS A 98 22.26 6.36 -0.24
C HIS A 98 23.07 6.43 -1.54
N VAL A 99 23.27 5.29 -2.21
CA VAL A 99 23.89 5.22 -3.53
C VAL A 99 22.75 5.11 -4.54
N VAL A 100 22.42 6.22 -5.18
CA VAL A 100 21.48 6.21 -6.30
C VAL A 100 22.16 5.56 -7.49
N PHE A 101 21.74 4.34 -7.83
CA PHE A 101 22.21 3.69 -9.04
C PHE A 101 21.67 4.46 -10.25
N LYS A 102 22.57 5.09 -11.01
CA LYS A 102 22.25 5.66 -12.31
C LYS A 102 22.65 4.64 -13.36
N ALA A 103 21.66 4.01 -14.00
CA ALA A 103 21.92 3.08 -15.09
C ALA A 103 22.81 3.76 -16.16
N PRO A 104 23.85 3.08 -16.69
CA PRO A 104 24.66 3.63 -17.76
C PRO A 104 23.78 3.96 -18.96
N ARG A 105 24.12 5.06 -19.66
CA ARG A 105 23.42 5.45 -20.89
C ARG A 105 23.53 4.27 -21.88
N PRO A 106 22.44 3.85 -22.55
CA PRO A 106 22.53 2.84 -23.60
C PRO A 106 23.60 3.26 -24.62
N PRO A 107 24.34 2.30 -25.23
CA PRO A 107 25.21 2.62 -26.34
C PRO A 107 24.42 3.35 -27.43
N ALA A 108 25.01 4.41 -28.00
CA ALA A 108 24.44 5.07 -29.16
C ALA A 108 24.34 4.06 -30.32
N PRO A 109 23.31 4.18 -31.18
CA PRO A 109 23.17 3.32 -32.36
C PRO A 109 24.36 3.42 -33.30
#